data_AF-A0A081D091-F1
#
_entry.id   AF-A0A081D091-F1
#
_cell.length_a   1.000
_cell.length_b   1.000
_cell.length_c   1.000
_cell.angle_alpha   90.00
_cell.angle_beta   90.00
_cell.angle_gamma   90.00
#
_symmetry.space_group_name_H-M   'P 1'
#
loop_
_entity.id
_entity.type
_entity.pdbx_description
1 polymer ?
#
loop_
_entity_poly.entity_id
_entity_poly.type
_entity_poly.pdbx_seq_one_letter_code
_entity_poly.pdbx_strand_id
1 'polypeptide(L)' 'MYLEKEKKMFGPIRKLARAVRGKSVQEREFDYLSDSVSRVDLEFRQREIDRGMFRR' A
#
# COMPACT_ATOMS: atom_id res chain seq x y z
N MET A 1 -34.72 7.33 -2.96
CA MET A 1 -34.53 8.80 -2.91
C MET A 1 -33.56 9.25 -1.80
N TYR A 2 -33.71 8.84 -0.53
CA TYR A 2 -32.76 9.21 0.55
C TYR A 2 -31.34 8.62 0.37
N LEU A 3 -31.23 7.40 -0.15
CA LEU A 3 -29.95 6.71 -0.40
C LEU A 3 -29.06 7.39 -1.45
N GLU A 4 -29.63 8.25 -2.29
CA GLU A 4 -28.92 8.85 -3.42
C GLU A 4 -28.28 10.20 -3.05
N LYS A 5 -28.87 10.90 -2.06
CA LYS A 5 -28.30 12.10 -1.43
C LYS A 5 -27.05 11.76 -0.61
N GLU A 6 -27.05 10.64 0.12
CA GLU A 6 -25.90 10.19 0.90
C GLU A 6 -24.67 9.90 0.03
N LYS A 7 -24.81 9.14 -1.06
CA LYS A 7 -23.69 8.83 -1.96
C LYS A 7 -23.02 10.09 -2.53
N LYS A 8 -23.78 11.17 -2.79
CA LYS A 8 -23.25 12.46 -3.25
C LYS A 8 -22.46 13.22 -2.17
N MET A 9 -22.88 13.18 -0.90
CA MET A 9 -22.16 13.84 0.21
C MET A 9 -20.84 13.14 0.57
N PHE A 10 -20.77 11.81 0.51
CA PHE A 10 -19.56 11.05 0.88
C PHE A 10 -18.54 10.88 -0.25
N GLY A 11 -18.92 11.18 -1.50
CA GLY A 11 -18.05 11.04 -2.68
C GLY A 11 -16.73 11.83 -2.57
N PRO A 12 -16.76 13.14 -2.24
CA PRO A 12 -15.55 13.96 -2.08
C PRO A 12 -14.64 13.47 -0.94
N ILE A 13 -15.22 13.11 0.21
CA ILE A 13 -14.48 12.59 1.37
C ILE A 13 -13.75 11.29 0.99
N ARG A 14 -14.40 10.40 0.24
CA ARG A 14 -13.81 9.15 -0.23
C ARG A 14 -12.68 9.36 -1.24
N LYS A 15 -12.74 10.44 -2.05
CA LYS A 15 -11.65 10.83 -2.96
C LYS A 15 -10.43 11.34 -2.18
N LEU A 16 -10.64 12.20 -1.20
CA LEU A 16 -9.57 12.71 -0.33
C LEU A 16 -8.92 11.60 0.48
N ALA A 17 -9.71 10.69 1.07
CA ALA A 17 -9.19 9.54 1.80
C ALA A 17 -8.34 8.60 0.93
N ARG A 18 -8.66 8.44 -0.36
CA ARG A 18 -7.83 7.67 -1.29
C ARG A 18 -6.53 8.39 -1.64
N ALA A 19 -6.57 9.71 -1.79
CA ALA A 19 -5.38 10.51 -2.09
C ALA A 19 -4.39 10.58 -0.91
N VAL A 20 -4.89 10.50 0.33
CA VAL A 20 -4.07 10.53 1.56
C VAL A 20 -3.76 9.12 2.09
N ARG A 21 -4.19 8.07 1.38
CA ARG A 21 -3.89 6.70 1.79
C ARG A 21 -2.36 6.52 1.77
N GLY A 22 -1.78 6.21 2.93
CA GLY A 22 -0.35 5.87 3.02
C GLY A 22 -0.02 4.62 2.20
N LYS A 23 1.28 4.39 1.96
CA LYS A 23 1.75 3.23 1.19
C LYS A 23 1.16 1.93 1.74
N SER A 24 0.53 1.16 0.85
CA SER A 24 0.09 -0.20 1.10
C SER A 24 1.26 -1.12 1.42
N VAL A 25 0.96 -2.29 1.98
CA VAL A 25 1.98 -3.33 2.23
C VAL A 25 2.72 -3.67 0.93
N GLN A 26 1.99 -3.84 -0.17
CA GLN A 26 2.55 -4.20 -1.47
C GLN A 26 3.47 -3.10 -2.03
N GLU A 27 3.10 -1.83 -1.89
CA GLU A 27 3.96 -0.71 -2.31
C GLU A 27 5.24 -0.65 -1.48
N ARG A 28 5.14 -0.90 -0.16
CA ARG A 28 6.32 -0.95 0.71
C ARG A 28 7.25 -2.13 0.36
N GLU A 29 6.68 -3.30 0.07
CA GLU A 29 7.43 -4.47 -0.40
C GLU A 29 8.12 -4.20 -1.74
N PHE A 30 7.40 -3.58 -2.68
CA PHE A 30 7.94 -3.23 -4.00
C PHE A 30 9.11 -2.24 -3.90
N ASP A 31 8.95 -1.17 -3.13
CA ASP A 31 10.02 -0.19 -2.91
C ASP A 31 11.24 -0.87 -2.27
N TYR A 32 11.00 -1.71 -1.26
CA TYR A 32 12.06 -2.42 -0.56
C TYR A 32 12.86 -3.36 -1.45
N LEU A 33 12.20 -4.10 -2.36
CA LEU A 33 12.89 -4.94 -3.33
C LEU A 33 13.57 -4.13 -4.44
N SER A 34 12.97 -3.01 -4.84
CA SER A 34 13.51 -2.12 -5.87
C SER A 34 14.81 -1.44 -5.42
N ASP A 35 14.98 -1.23 -4.11
CA ASP A 35 16.21 -0.71 -3.51
C ASP A 35 17.36 -1.73 -3.45
N SER A 36 17.20 -2.93 -4.02
CA SER A 36 18.25 -3.94 -4.04
C SER A 36 19.41 -3.56 -4.95
N VAL A 37 20.65 -3.73 -4.47
CA VAL A 37 21.87 -3.37 -5.21
C VAL A 37 22.52 -4.54 -5.94
N SER A 38 22.07 -5.77 -5.64
CA SER A 38 22.57 -7.00 -6.24
C SER A 38 21.53 -8.11 -6.15
N ARG A 39 21.74 -9.19 -6.90
CA ARG A 39 20.88 -10.38 -6.84
C ARG A 39 20.88 -11.05 -5.46
N VAL A 40 22.01 -11.07 -4.77
CA VAL A 40 22.12 -11.65 -3.43
C VAL A 40 21.34 -10.82 -2.41
N ASP A 41 21.45 -9.48 -2.50
CA ASP A 41 20.66 -8.55 -1.68
C ASP A 41 19.16 -8.71 -1.94
N LEU A 42 18.75 -8.82 -3.21
CA LEU A 42 17.36 -9.06 -3.58
C LEU A 42 16.80 -10.34 -2.94
N GLU A 43 17.55 -11.45 -3.01
CA GLU A 43 17.15 -12.72 -2.39
C GLU A 43 17.06 -12.62 -0.86
N PHE A 44 17.96 -11.88 -0.22
CA PHE A 44 17.91 -11.63 1.22
C PHE A 44 16.65 -10.85 1.61
N ARG A 45 16.38 -9.74 0.91
CA ARG A 45 15.19 -8.91 1.13
C ARG A 45 13.90 -9.67 0.89
N GLN A 46 13.86 -10.53 -0.12
CA GLN A 46 12.72 -11.41 -0.40
C GLN A 46 12.42 -12.31 0.81
N ARG A 47 13.45 -12.92 1.42
CA ARG A 47 13.29 -13.76 2.62
C ARG A 47 12.81 -12.97 3.83
N GLU A 48 13.22 -11.71 3.97
CA GLU A 48 12.73 -10.87 5.06
C GLU A 48 11.25 -10.53 4.91
N ILE A 49 10.79 -10.26 3.69
CA ILE A 49 9.36 -10.14 3.37
C ILE A 49 8.63 -11.43 3.73
N ASP A 50 9.15 -12.58 3.29
CA ASP A 50 8.55 -13.89 3.58
C ASP A 50 8.45 -14.15 5.09
N ARG A 51 9.44 -13.70 5.88
CA ARG A 51 9.43 -13.75 7.36
C ARG A 51 8.45 -12.79 8.00
N GLY A 52 7.80 -11.93 7.22
CA GLY A 52 6.75 -11.04 7.67
C GLY A 52 7.22 -9.66 8.09
N MET A 53 8.34 -9.17 7.55
CA MET A 53 8.83 -7.81 7.79
C MET A 53 7.72 -6.73 7.71
N PHE A 54 6.75 -6.88 6.80
CA PHE A 54 5.65 -5.92 6.59
C PHE A 54 4.28 -6.38 7.14
N ARG A 55 4.21 -7.47 7.91
CA ARG A 55 2.98 -7.95 8.55
C ARG A 55 2.77 -7.22 9.88
N ARG A 56 2.37 -5.95 9.83
CA ARG A 56 1.86 -5.17 10.97
C ARG A 56 0.77 -4.22 10.52
#